data_AF-A0A8J4C6N5-F1
#
_entry.id   AF-A0A8J4C6N5-F1
#
_cell.length_a   1.000
_cell.length_b   1.000
_cell.length_c   1.000
_cell.angle_alpha   90.00
_cell.angle_beta   90.00
_cell.angle_gamma   90.00
#
_symmetry.space_group_name_H-M   'P 1'
#
loop_
_entity.id
_entity.type
_entity.pdbx_description
1 polymer ?
#
loop_
_entity_poly.entity_id
_entity_poly.type
_entity_poly.pdbx_seq_one_letter_code
_entity_poly.pdbx_strand_id
1 'polypeptide(L)'
;MLHGILGNRKNMASFAKMLVEGFPSWQVLLVDLRCHGESASLPTRPDGPHGVAQAGSDVLALLQRLRLFPRVLIGHSFGGKVVMSMVQQFPKRLPRPVQVWVLDSLPGQVRTGGGTEGGDHPGAVINFLRSIPMPVANRSEVIDMVVRAGFSINVARWIVTNLRPVRSGTAYGSGPLTWTFDLDGIAELYNSYENVHLWDLVQRPPEGLSLDFVKAERSTFRWGGPDEAAIKGAGHRVHLLPNSGHWVHSDNPLGLYDILAPSFGRSSDLKQWRSSAVLH
;
A
#
# COMPACT_ATOMS: atom_id res chain seq x y z
N MET A 1 -2.52 5.59 7.18
CA MET A 1 -2.08 5.29 5.81
C MET A 1 -1.72 3.82 5.71
N LEU A 2 -2.12 3.15 4.62
CA LEU A 2 -1.93 1.71 4.40
C LEU A 2 -1.02 1.46 3.20
N HIS A 3 -0.10 0.50 3.35
CA HIS A 3 0.87 0.12 2.32
C HIS A 3 0.30 -0.85 1.27
N GLY A 4 1.02 -1.02 0.15
CA GLY A 4 0.71 -2.00 -0.89
C GLY A 4 1.11 -3.43 -0.54
N ILE A 5 0.74 -4.40 -1.39
CA ILE A 5 1.11 -5.82 -1.23
C ILE A 5 2.64 -5.97 -1.24
N LEU A 6 3.19 -6.92 -0.48
CA LEU A 6 4.65 -7.11 -0.27
C LEU A 6 5.34 -5.88 0.36
N GLY A 7 4.59 -4.96 0.95
CA GLY A 7 5.12 -3.81 1.67
C GLY A 7 5.03 -3.96 3.19
N ASN A 8 5.38 -2.90 3.90
CA ASN A 8 5.12 -2.74 5.31
C ASN A 8 4.95 -1.24 5.65
N ARG A 9 4.59 -0.93 6.89
CA ARG A 9 4.33 0.44 7.36
C ARG A 9 5.50 1.40 7.13
N LYS A 10 6.74 0.92 7.10
CA LYS A 10 7.94 1.74 6.88
C LYS A 10 8.02 2.27 5.45
N ASN A 11 7.41 1.61 4.46
CA ASN A 11 7.37 2.14 3.10
C ASN A 11 6.66 3.50 3.04
N MET A 12 5.66 3.72 3.89
CA MET A 12 4.91 4.97 3.97
C MET A 12 5.55 6.00 4.91
N ALA A 13 6.58 5.63 5.67
CA ALA A 13 7.07 6.43 6.80
C ALA A 13 7.70 7.76 6.37
N SER A 14 8.55 7.76 5.34
CA SER A 14 9.18 8.99 4.85
C SER A 14 8.15 10.00 4.34
N PHE A 15 7.15 9.52 3.58
CA PHE A 15 6.08 10.37 3.07
C PHE A 15 5.13 10.85 4.18
N ALA A 16 4.80 10.00 5.15
CA ALA A 16 4.02 10.38 6.33
C ALA A 16 4.73 11.47 7.15
N LYS A 17 6.05 11.37 7.31
CA LYS A 17 6.85 12.39 8.00
C LYS A 17 6.77 13.73 7.27
N MET A 18 6.93 13.73 5.95
CA MET A 18 6.78 14.92 5.10
C MET A 18 5.39 15.56 5.26
N LEU A 19 4.32 14.76 5.30
CA LEU A 19 2.97 15.28 5.55
C LEU A 19 2.85 15.96 6.93
N VAL A 20 3.32 15.31 8.00
CA VAL A 20 3.23 15.88 9.36
C VAL A 20 4.11 17.13 9.52
N GLU A 21 5.27 17.18 8.88
CA GLU A 21 6.14 18.37 8.87
C GLU A 21 5.44 19.58 8.20
N GLY A 22 4.72 19.37 7.10
CA GLY A 22 3.95 20.43 6.43
C GLY A 22 2.58 20.74 7.08
N PHE A 23 2.06 19.82 7.88
CA PHE A 23 0.76 19.91 8.56
C PHE A 23 0.87 19.47 10.03
N PRO A 24 1.54 20.26 10.90
CA PRO A 24 1.91 19.83 12.26
C PRO A 24 0.73 19.60 13.22
N SER A 25 -0.48 20.07 12.87
CA SER A 25 -1.71 19.76 13.61
C SER A 25 -2.25 18.36 13.33
N TRP A 26 -1.70 17.65 12.35
CA TRP A 26 -2.12 16.31 11.96
C TRP A 26 -1.19 15.25 12.53
N GLN A 27 -1.78 14.07 12.77
CA GLN A 27 -1.06 12.86 13.12
C GLN A 27 -1.35 11.79 12.08
N VAL A 28 -0.36 10.94 11.82
CA VAL A 28 -0.47 9.85 10.86
C VAL A 28 -0.28 8.51 11.57
N LEU A 29 -1.30 7.65 11.49
CA LEU A 29 -1.19 6.25 11.89
C LEU A 29 -0.72 5.41 10.69
N LEU A 30 0.40 4.71 10.86
CA LEU A 30 0.92 3.73 9.91
C LEU A 30 0.70 2.31 10.45
N VAL A 31 0.19 1.42 9.61
CA VAL A 31 -0.24 0.08 10.03
C VAL A 31 0.46 -0.96 9.16
N ASP A 32 1.02 -2.00 9.79
CA ASP A 32 1.39 -3.23 9.10
C ASP A 32 0.12 -4.05 8.91
N LEU A 33 -0.27 -4.30 7.66
CA LEU A 33 -1.45 -5.12 7.35
C LEU A 33 -1.23 -6.58 7.77
N ARG A 34 -2.31 -7.36 7.89
CA ARG A 34 -2.22 -8.82 8.07
C ARG A 34 -1.24 -9.44 7.07
N CYS A 35 -0.53 -10.48 7.50
CA CYS A 35 0.51 -11.16 6.72
C CYS A 35 1.76 -10.31 6.38
N HIS A 36 1.83 -9.05 6.84
CA HIS A 36 2.98 -8.17 6.61
C HIS A 36 3.61 -7.68 7.90
N GLY A 37 4.89 -7.29 7.82
CA GLY A 37 5.63 -6.63 8.89
C GLY A 37 5.54 -7.33 10.24
N GLU A 38 5.27 -6.56 11.29
CA GLU A 38 5.10 -7.12 12.64
C GLU A 38 3.78 -7.87 12.81
N SER A 39 2.76 -7.53 12.03
CA SER A 39 1.45 -8.22 12.06
C SER A 39 1.56 -9.69 11.63
N ALA A 40 2.48 -10.02 10.72
CA ALA A 40 2.77 -11.42 10.33
C ALA A 40 3.36 -12.26 11.47
N SER A 41 3.87 -11.60 12.52
CA SER A 41 4.62 -12.24 13.60
C SER A 41 3.86 -12.27 14.92
N LEU A 42 2.60 -11.84 14.91
CA LEU A 42 1.76 -11.83 16.09
C LEU A 42 1.39 -13.28 16.47
N PRO A 43 1.47 -13.65 17.77
CA PRO A 43 1.05 -14.97 18.23
C PRO A 43 -0.44 -15.23 17.95
N THR A 44 -1.24 -14.16 17.97
CA THR A 44 -2.69 -14.18 17.77
C THR A 44 -3.06 -13.76 16.35
N ARG A 45 -2.28 -14.18 15.33
CA ARG A 45 -2.63 -13.86 13.94
C ARG A 45 -4.01 -14.45 13.61
N PRO A 46 -4.89 -13.72 12.90
CA PRO A 46 -6.18 -14.28 12.50
C PRO A 46 -5.99 -15.49 11.59
N ASP A 47 -6.65 -16.60 11.91
CA ASP A 47 -6.80 -17.74 11.00
C ASP A 47 -7.82 -17.42 9.88
N GLY A 48 -7.80 -18.23 8.82
CA GLY A 48 -8.83 -18.17 7.78
C GLY A 48 -8.60 -17.06 6.74
N PRO A 49 -9.48 -16.98 5.71
CA PRO A 49 -9.09 -16.49 4.39
C PRO A 49 -8.52 -15.09 4.47
N HIS A 50 -7.34 -14.91 3.87
CA HIS A 50 -6.69 -13.62 3.82
C HIS A 50 -7.19 -12.86 2.59
N GLY A 51 -8.04 -11.85 2.82
CA GLY A 51 -8.60 -11.02 1.75
C GLY A 51 -8.59 -9.54 2.06
N VAL A 52 -8.93 -8.73 1.05
CA VAL A 52 -9.05 -7.27 1.18
C VAL A 52 -10.06 -6.89 2.27
N ALA A 53 -11.20 -7.59 2.32
CA ALA A 53 -12.23 -7.33 3.31
C ALA A 53 -11.74 -7.60 4.73
N GLN A 54 -11.06 -8.73 4.95
CA GLN A 54 -10.54 -9.08 6.26
C GLN A 54 -9.38 -8.16 6.69
N ALA A 55 -8.51 -7.75 5.76
CA ALA A 55 -7.50 -6.73 6.03
C ALA A 55 -8.14 -5.38 6.44
N GLY A 56 -9.25 -4.99 5.81
CA GLY A 56 -10.01 -3.80 6.21
C GLY A 56 -10.63 -3.94 7.60
N SER A 57 -11.21 -5.11 7.90
CA SER A 57 -11.81 -5.42 9.20
C SER A 57 -10.80 -5.33 10.35
N ASP A 58 -9.58 -5.86 10.16
CA ASP A 58 -8.52 -5.78 11.17
C ASP A 58 -8.14 -4.32 11.50
N VAL A 59 -8.04 -3.48 10.47
CA VAL A 59 -7.71 -2.06 10.67
C VAL A 59 -8.85 -1.35 11.40
N LEU A 60 -10.11 -1.63 11.07
CA LEU A 60 -11.26 -1.09 11.80
C LEU A 60 -11.28 -1.54 13.27
N ALA A 61 -10.99 -2.81 13.54
CA ALA A 61 -10.89 -3.34 14.90
C ALA A 61 -9.74 -2.67 15.68
N LEU A 62 -8.60 -2.43 15.01
CA LEU A 62 -7.49 -1.68 15.59
C LEU A 62 -7.90 -0.25 15.95
N LEU A 63 -8.56 0.47 15.03
CA LEU A 63 -9.04 1.83 15.25
C LEU A 63 -10.03 1.92 16.42
N GLN A 64 -10.97 0.97 16.50
CA GLN A 64 -11.90 0.87 17.62
C GLN A 64 -11.17 0.62 18.95
N ARG A 65 -10.20 -0.30 18.97
CA ARG A 65 -9.40 -0.59 20.17
C ARG A 65 -8.58 0.60 20.64
N LEU A 66 -7.97 1.34 19.71
CA LEU A 66 -7.19 2.53 20.00
C LEU A 66 -8.06 3.77 20.27
N ARG A 67 -9.37 3.70 20.01
CA ARG A 67 -10.31 4.83 20.04
C ARG A 67 -9.83 5.99 19.15
N LEU A 68 -9.27 5.65 17.99
CA LEU A 68 -8.79 6.59 16.98
C LEU A 68 -9.71 6.56 15.78
N PHE A 69 -10.15 7.73 15.30
CA PHE A 69 -11.07 7.84 14.18
C PHE A 69 -10.50 8.80 13.13
N PRO A 70 -9.79 8.28 12.11
CA PRO A 70 -9.09 9.11 11.15
C PRO A 70 -10.07 9.89 10.28
N ARG A 71 -9.82 11.19 10.11
CA ARG A 71 -10.57 12.04 9.18
C ARG A 71 -10.30 11.68 7.71
N VAL A 72 -9.07 11.23 7.42
CA VAL A 72 -8.61 10.87 6.08
C VAL A 72 -8.02 9.46 6.09
N LEU A 73 -8.45 8.62 5.16
CA LEU A 73 -7.79 7.35 4.85
C LEU A 73 -6.96 7.49 3.58
N ILE A 74 -5.78 6.89 3.56
CA ILE A 74 -4.90 6.88 2.39
C ILE A 74 -4.37 5.46 2.24
N GLY A 75 -4.54 4.87 1.07
CA GLY A 75 -4.10 3.52 0.77
C GLY A 75 -3.37 3.45 -0.57
N HIS A 76 -2.20 2.83 -0.59
CA HIS A 76 -1.43 2.58 -1.81
C HIS A 76 -1.70 1.18 -2.36
N SER A 77 -1.95 1.07 -3.66
CA SER A 77 -2.09 -0.22 -4.37
C SER A 77 -3.11 -1.14 -3.67
N PHE A 78 -2.66 -2.27 -3.11
CA PHE A 78 -3.46 -3.14 -2.23
C PHE A 78 -4.16 -2.38 -1.09
N GLY A 79 -3.41 -1.55 -0.37
CA GLY A 79 -3.92 -0.69 0.70
C GLY A 79 -5.01 0.27 0.22
N GLY A 80 -5.01 0.65 -1.07
CA GLY A 80 -6.07 1.44 -1.70
C GLY A 80 -7.42 0.71 -1.70
N LYS A 81 -7.42 -0.57 -2.06
CA LYS A 81 -8.63 -1.41 -1.95
C LYS A 81 -9.00 -1.70 -0.50
N VAL A 82 -8.02 -1.82 0.39
CA VAL A 82 -8.30 -1.98 1.84
C VAL A 82 -9.02 -0.76 2.40
N VAL A 83 -8.56 0.47 2.15
CA VAL A 83 -9.24 1.68 2.67
C VAL A 83 -10.64 1.84 2.07
N MET A 84 -10.85 1.49 0.81
CA MET A 84 -12.18 1.45 0.21
C MET A 84 -13.08 0.40 0.88
N SER A 85 -12.56 -0.81 1.11
CA SER A 85 -13.32 -1.85 1.82
C SER A 85 -13.65 -1.46 3.26
N MET A 86 -12.74 -0.74 3.95
CA MET A 86 -13.03 -0.17 5.27
C MET A 86 -14.28 0.71 5.23
N VAL A 87 -14.41 1.61 4.24
CA VAL A 87 -15.59 2.50 4.08
C VAL A 87 -16.90 1.71 4.00
N GLN A 88 -16.93 0.63 3.22
CA GLN A 88 -18.12 -0.23 3.11
C GLN A 88 -18.46 -0.91 4.44
N GLN A 89 -17.43 -1.25 5.22
CA GLN A 89 -17.56 -1.96 6.49
C GLN A 89 -17.70 -1.05 7.72
N PHE A 90 -17.57 0.28 7.58
CA PHE A 90 -17.56 1.19 8.73
C PHE A 90 -18.85 1.01 9.57
N PRO A 91 -18.74 0.58 10.84
CA PRO A 91 -19.90 0.39 11.69
C PRO A 91 -20.66 1.71 11.87
N LYS A 92 -22.00 1.65 11.94
CA LYS A 92 -22.85 2.85 12.14
C LYS A 92 -22.46 3.70 13.36
N ARG A 93 -21.78 3.12 14.35
CA ARG A 93 -21.39 3.77 15.62
C ARG A 93 -20.00 4.38 15.62
N LEU A 94 -19.15 4.08 14.62
CA LEU A 94 -17.82 4.69 14.54
C LEU A 94 -17.88 5.99 13.73
N PRO A 95 -17.20 7.06 14.15
CA PRO A 95 -17.02 8.23 13.30
C PRO A 95 -16.38 7.83 11.97
N ARG A 96 -17.07 8.15 10.88
CA ARG A 96 -16.63 7.82 9.52
C ARG A 96 -15.54 8.79 9.06
N PRO A 97 -14.60 8.36 8.21
CA PRO A 97 -13.72 9.28 7.51
C PRO A 97 -14.56 10.18 6.60
N VAL A 98 -14.08 11.38 6.34
CA VAL A 98 -14.68 12.31 5.37
C VAL A 98 -13.97 12.28 4.02
N GLN A 99 -12.77 11.66 3.96
CA GLN A 99 -12.01 11.56 2.72
C GLN A 99 -11.22 10.24 2.64
N VAL A 100 -11.18 9.68 1.43
CA VAL A 100 -10.34 8.52 1.07
C VAL A 100 -9.49 8.86 -0.14
N TRP A 101 -8.19 8.57 -0.04
CA TRP A 101 -7.23 8.64 -1.13
C TRP A 101 -6.78 7.24 -1.53
N VAL A 102 -7.00 6.90 -2.80
CA VAL A 102 -6.58 5.65 -3.42
C VAL A 102 -5.39 5.95 -4.32
N LEU A 103 -4.22 5.48 -3.91
CA LEU A 103 -2.97 5.77 -4.61
C LEU A 103 -2.62 4.63 -5.56
N ASP A 104 -2.70 4.92 -6.85
CA ASP A 104 -2.36 4.06 -7.99
C ASP A 104 -2.99 2.66 -7.94
N SER A 105 -4.30 2.64 -7.71
CA SER A 105 -5.13 1.44 -7.62
C SER A 105 -6.53 1.72 -8.15
N LEU A 106 -7.17 0.70 -8.71
CA LEU A 106 -8.52 0.78 -9.27
C LEU A 106 -9.53 0.06 -8.37
N PRO A 107 -10.82 0.46 -8.42
CA PRO A 107 -11.88 -0.18 -7.62
C PRO A 107 -12.29 -1.56 -8.17
N GLY A 108 -12.07 -1.82 -9.47
CA GLY A 108 -12.48 -3.05 -10.16
C GLY A 108 -11.38 -4.09 -10.27
N GLN A 109 -11.60 -5.08 -11.13
CA GLN A 109 -10.63 -6.14 -11.41
C GLN A 109 -9.31 -5.54 -11.89
N VAL A 110 -8.20 -6.07 -11.38
CA VAL A 110 -6.88 -5.69 -11.86
C VAL A 110 -6.71 -6.34 -13.22
N ARG A 111 -6.79 -5.55 -14.30
CA ARG A 111 -6.53 -6.06 -15.65
C ARG A 111 -5.11 -6.61 -15.66
N THR A 112 -4.93 -7.88 -16.00
CA THR A 112 -3.64 -8.52 -16.33
C THR A 112 -3.38 -8.30 -17.83
N GLY A 113 -2.31 -7.63 -18.19
CA GLY A 113 -2.09 -7.13 -19.56
C GLY A 113 -0.70 -6.53 -19.76
N GLY A 114 0.24 -6.85 -18.86
CA GLY A 114 1.62 -7.05 -19.23
C GLY A 114 1.89 -8.52 -18.93
N GLY A 115 1.60 -9.40 -19.90
CA GLY A 115 1.96 -10.82 -19.97
C GLY A 115 2.04 -11.62 -18.66
N THR A 116 1.29 -12.72 -18.58
CA THR A 116 1.66 -13.85 -17.71
C THR A 116 3.03 -14.46 -18.08
N GLU A 117 3.65 -13.97 -19.15
CA GLU A 117 4.99 -14.29 -19.61
C GLU A 117 5.90 -13.06 -19.44
N GLY A 118 6.63 -13.01 -18.32
CA GLY A 118 7.78 -12.12 -18.10
C GLY A 118 7.46 -10.69 -17.60
N GLY A 119 7.80 -10.41 -16.34
CA GLY A 119 7.83 -9.04 -15.78
C GLY A 119 7.69 -8.95 -14.26
N ASP A 120 7.74 -7.74 -13.73
CA ASP A 120 7.60 -7.38 -12.30
C ASP A 120 6.17 -7.54 -11.74
N HIS A 121 5.37 -8.44 -12.32
CA HIS A 121 3.99 -8.65 -11.90
C HIS A 121 3.93 -9.17 -10.46
N PRO A 122 3.15 -8.55 -9.53
CA PRO A 122 3.20 -8.93 -8.12
C PRO A 122 2.87 -10.41 -7.87
N GLY A 123 1.92 -10.99 -8.62
CA GLY A 123 1.60 -12.41 -8.50
C GLY A 123 2.78 -13.35 -8.84
N ALA A 124 3.55 -13.02 -9.90
CA ALA A 124 4.72 -13.80 -10.28
C ALA A 124 5.85 -13.65 -9.25
N VAL A 125 6.06 -12.43 -8.75
CA VAL A 125 7.01 -12.15 -7.67
C VAL A 125 6.64 -12.94 -6.41
N ILE A 126 5.37 -12.91 -5.96
CA ILE A 126 4.91 -13.64 -4.77
C ILE A 126 5.19 -15.14 -4.92
N ASN A 127 4.84 -15.72 -6.07
CA ASN A 127 5.09 -17.14 -6.33
C ASN A 127 6.58 -17.49 -6.31
N PHE A 128 7.44 -16.65 -6.89
CA PHE A 128 8.87 -16.85 -6.83
C PHE A 128 9.41 -16.74 -5.40
N LEU A 129 9.02 -15.74 -4.62
CA LEU A 129 9.50 -15.56 -3.25
C LEU A 129 9.12 -16.72 -2.33
N ARG A 130 7.96 -17.37 -2.56
CA ARG A 130 7.54 -18.60 -1.85
C ARG A 130 8.47 -19.78 -2.11
N SER A 131 9.21 -19.78 -3.22
CA SER A 131 10.16 -20.85 -3.55
C SER A 131 11.55 -20.64 -2.90
N ILE A 132 11.84 -19.45 -2.37
CA ILE A 132 13.13 -19.15 -1.75
C ILE A 132 13.19 -19.83 -0.37
N PRO A 133 14.13 -20.77 -0.15
CA PRO A 133 14.32 -21.36 1.16
C PRO A 133 14.71 -20.30 2.18
N MET A 134 14.06 -20.31 3.34
CA MET A 134 14.35 -19.41 4.45
C MET A 134 14.91 -20.18 5.65
N PRO A 135 15.80 -19.58 6.45
CA PRO A 135 16.39 -18.24 6.32
C PRO A 135 17.52 -18.14 5.27
N VAL A 136 17.85 -16.92 4.84
CA VAL A 136 18.90 -16.59 3.84
C VAL A 136 20.12 -15.95 4.48
N ALA A 137 21.28 -16.03 3.82
CA ALA A 137 22.55 -15.56 4.37
C ALA A 137 22.63 -14.02 4.39
N ASN A 138 22.26 -13.37 3.29
CA ASN A 138 22.33 -11.92 3.15
C ASN A 138 21.35 -11.40 2.09
N ARG A 139 21.20 -10.07 2.03
CA ARG A 139 20.28 -9.40 1.09
C ARG A 139 20.73 -9.52 -0.37
N SER A 140 22.05 -9.52 -0.62
CA SER A 140 22.60 -9.58 -1.98
C SER A 140 22.28 -10.91 -2.66
N GLU A 141 22.33 -12.01 -1.92
CA GLU A 141 21.93 -13.33 -2.42
C GLU A 141 20.48 -13.34 -2.93
N VAL A 142 19.55 -12.76 -2.16
CA VAL A 142 18.14 -12.66 -2.56
C VAL A 142 17.97 -11.73 -3.77
N ILE A 143 18.71 -10.62 -3.81
CA ILE A 143 18.70 -9.73 -4.99
C ILE A 143 19.11 -10.52 -6.24
N ASP A 144 20.21 -11.26 -6.16
CA ASP A 144 20.72 -12.05 -7.28
C ASP A 144 19.73 -13.14 -7.71
N MET A 145 19.07 -13.81 -6.75
CA MET A 145 18.02 -14.80 -7.04
C MET A 145 16.85 -14.16 -7.79
N VAL A 146 16.36 -13.02 -7.32
CA VAL A 146 15.23 -12.30 -7.94
C VAL A 146 15.58 -11.80 -9.34
N VAL A 147 16.78 -11.24 -9.53
CA VAL A 147 17.23 -10.77 -10.85
C VAL A 147 17.46 -11.94 -11.81
N ARG A 148 18.06 -13.06 -11.36
CA ARG A 148 18.23 -14.27 -12.19
C ARG A 148 16.90 -14.89 -12.61
N ALA A 149 15.85 -14.72 -11.81
CA ALA A 149 14.49 -15.15 -12.15
C ALA A 149 13.78 -14.22 -13.16
N GLY A 150 14.44 -13.15 -13.62
CA GLY A 150 13.92 -12.24 -14.66
C GLY A 150 13.16 -11.03 -14.14
N PHE A 151 13.15 -10.79 -12.82
CA PHE A 151 12.56 -9.57 -12.24
C PHE A 151 13.57 -8.40 -12.25
N SER A 152 13.07 -7.18 -12.23
CA SER A 152 13.93 -5.99 -12.25
C SER A 152 14.72 -5.82 -10.95
N ILE A 153 15.88 -5.17 -11.09
CA ILE A 153 16.71 -4.79 -9.94
C ILE A 153 15.97 -3.88 -8.95
N ASN A 154 15.00 -3.08 -9.43
CA ASN A 154 14.22 -2.19 -8.56
C ASN A 154 13.27 -3.00 -7.66
N VAL A 155 12.57 -3.99 -8.22
CA VAL A 155 11.75 -4.92 -7.45
C VAL A 155 12.61 -5.73 -6.47
N ALA A 156 13.76 -6.25 -6.91
CA ALA A 156 14.69 -6.99 -6.05
C ALA A 156 15.14 -6.17 -4.84
N ARG A 157 15.61 -4.93 -5.06
CA ARG A 157 16.02 -3.99 -4.00
C ARG A 157 14.88 -3.64 -3.06
N TRP A 158 13.67 -3.47 -3.59
CA TRP A 158 12.51 -3.15 -2.78
C TRP A 158 12.06 -4.32 -1.90
N ILE A 159 11.98 -5.54 -2.46
CA ILE A 159 11.57 -6.74 -1.72
C ILE A 159 12.47 -6.98 -0.52
N VAL A 160 13.80 -6.90 -0.71
CA VAL A 160 14.72 -7.23 0.38
C VAL A 160 14.53 -6.31 1.58
N THR A 161 13.99 -5.09 1.45
CA THR A 161 13.68 -4.20 2.60
C THR A 161 12.77 -4.85 3.65
N ASN A 162 12.10 -5.95 3.30
CA ASN A 162 11.24 -6.78 4.15
C ASN A 162 11.93 -8.03 4.73
N LEU A 163 13.27 -8.08 4.66
CA LEU A 163 14.07 -9.05 5.43
C LEU A 163 14.38 -8.48 6.81
N ARG A 164 14.36 -9.36 7.82
CA ARG A 164 14.76 -9.05 9.21
C ARG A 164 15.65 -10.15 9.77
N PRO A 165 16.39 -9.87 10.86
CA PRO A 165 17.06 -10.92 11.62
C PRO A 165 16.08 -11.99 12.11
N VAL A 166 16.50 -13.26 12.08
CA VAL A 166 15.79 -14.36 12.74
C VAL A 166 15.72 -14.07 14.24
N ARG A 167 14.55 -14.29 14.86
CA ARG A 167 14.39 -14.12 16.32
C ARG A 167 15.00 -15.33 17.03
N SER A 168 15.85 -15.09 18.03
CA SER A 168 16.47 -16.14 18.85
C SER A 168 15.44 -17.15 19.35
N GLY A 169 15.69 -18.44 19.15
CA GLY A 169 14.80 -19.54 19.56
C GLY A 169 13.96 -20.18 18.44
N THR A 170 14.04 -19.70 17.20
CA THR A 170 13.32 -20.28 16.03
C THR A 170 14.27 -20.91 15.00
N ALA A 171 15.36 -21.52 15.48
CA ALA A 171 16.44 -22.00 14.63
C ALA A 171 16.12 -23.37 14.00
N TYR A 172 15.75 -23.36 12.72
CA TYR A 172 16.16 -24.40 11.77
C TYR A 172 16.53 -23.72 10.45
N GLY A 173 17.83 -23.53 10.21
CA GLY A 173 18.36 -22.98 8.97
C GLY A 173 19.72 -22.26 9.08
N SER A 174 20.39 -22.07 7.94
CA SER A 174 21.81 -21.66 7.84
C SER A 174 22.07 -20.16 7.68
N GLY A 175 21.04 -19.30 7.77
CA GLY A 175 21.13 -17.86 7.49
C GLY A 175 20.57 -16.97 8.61
N PRO A 176 21.06 -15.73 8.78
CA PRO A 176 20.59 -14.82 9.83
C PRO A 176 19.33 -14.05 9.47
N LEU A 177 18.85 -14.08 8.21
CA LEU A 177 17.74 -13.26 7.74
C LEU A 177 16.51 -14.08 7.32
N THR A 178 15.32 -13.60 7.67
CA THR A 178 14.05 -14.19 7.25
C THR A 178 13.06 -13.10 6.80
N TRP A 179 11.99 -13.50 6.14
CA TRP A 179 10.92 -12.59 5.75
C TRP A 179 10.21 -11.98 6.97
N THR A 180 9.76 -10.73 6.82
CA THR A 180 8.71 -10.12 7.66
C THR A 180 7.31 -10.48 7.16
N PHE A 181 7.19 -11.48 6.31
CA PHE A 181 5.95 -11.85 5.63
C PHE A 181 5.47 -13.22 6.04
N ASP A 182 4.16 -13.38 5.98
CA ASP A 182 3.51 -14.66 5.74
C ASP A 182 3.18 -14.73 4.25
N LEU A 183 4.02 -15.42 3.47
CA LEU A 183 3.93 -15.40 2.01
C LEU A 183 2.72 -16.17 1.47
N ASP A 184 2.22 -17.17 2.19
CA ASP A 184 1.01 -17.89 1.80
C ASP A 184 -0.22 -17.00 1.99
N GLY A 185 -0.30 -16.32 3.14
CA GLY A 185 -1.36 -15.32 3.36
C GLY A 185 -1.27 -14.13 2.39
N ILE A 186 -0.06 -13.69 2.01
CA ILE A 186 0.11 -12.67 0.97
C ILE A 186 -0.41 -13.13 -0.39
N ALA A 187 -0.20 -14.40 -0.75
CA ALA A 187 -0.74 -14.95 -2.01
C ALA A 187 -2.26 -14.91 -2.02
N GLU A 188 -2.92 -15.30 -0.92
CA GLU A 188 -4.37 -15.19 -0.77
C GLU A 188 -4.85 -13.72 -0.83
N LEU A 189 -4.17 -12.80 -0.14
CA LEU A 189 -4.49 -11.36 -0.18
C LEU A 189 -4.42 -10.82 -1.60
N TYR A 190 -3.37 -11.17 -2.34
CA TYR A 190 -3.18 -10.70 -3.70
C TYR A 190 -4.25 -11.25 -4.64
N ASN A 191 -4.58 -12.55 -4.52
CA ASN A 191 -5.70 -13.14 -5.26
C ASN A 191 -7.02 -12.41 -4.94
N SER A 192 -7.30 -12.11 -3.66
CA SER A 192 -8.48 -11.31 -3.29
C SER A 192 -8.44 -9.91 -3.90
N TYR A 193 -7.28 -9.26 -3.93
CA TYR A 193 -7.09 -7.94 -4.52
C TYR A 193 -7.37 -7.92 -6.02
N GLU A 194 -6.97 -8.94 -6.77
CA GLU A 194 -7.25 -9.02 -8.20
C GLU A 194 -8.74 -9.19 -8.49
N ASN A 195 -9.46 -9.92 -7.63
CA ASN A 195 -10.85 -10.32 -7.86
C ASN A 195 -11.91 -9.45 -7.16
N VAL A 196 -11.56 -8.64 -6.15
CA VAL A 196 -12.56 -7.83 -5.44
C VAL A 196 -13.02 -6.64 -6.28
N HIS A 197 -14.35 -6.44 -6.30
CA HIS A 197 -15.01 -5.32 -6.95
C HIS A 197 -15.57 -4.36 -5.91
N LEU A 198 -15.14 -3.10 -5.97
CA LEU A 198 -15.53 -2.04 -5.04
C LEU A 198 -16.29 -0.91 -5.76
N TRP A 199 -16.81 -1.18 -6.97
CA TRP A 199 -17.57 -0.22 -7.76
C TRP A 199 -18.83 0.29 -7.07
N ASP A 200 -19.46 -0.54 -6.23
CA ASP A 200 -20.61 -0.09 -5.43
C ASP A 200 -20.28 1.11 -4.55
N LEU A 201 -19.09 1.14 -3.95
CA LEU A 201 -18.64 2.29 -3.17
C LEU A 201 -18.43 3.53 -4.05
N VAL A 202 -17.84 3.33 -5.23
CA VAL A 202 -17.57 4.43 -6.18
C VAL A 202 -18.88 5.01 -6.70
N GLN A 203 -19.87 4.17 -7.01
CA GLN A 203 -21.16 4.62 -7.54
C GLN A 203 -22.07 5.21 -6.45
N ARG A 204 -21.96 4.72 -5.21
CA ARG A 204 -22.82 5.11 -4.09
C ARG A 204 -21.98 5.33 -2.82
N PRO A 205 -21.10 6.35 -2.79
CA PRO A 205 -20.34 6.66 -1.59
C PRO A 205 -21.27 7.08 -0.46
N PRO A 206 -20.92 6.80 0.81
CA PRO A 206 -21.61 7.40 1.95
C PRO A 206 -21.68 8.92 1.84
N GLU A 207 -22.78 9.51 2.28
CA GLU A 207 -22.98 10.96 2.26
C GLU A 207 -21.84 11.69 2.99
N GLY A 208 -21.34 12.77 2.38
CA GLY A 208 -20.24 13.57 2.92
C GLY A 208 -18.84 12.98 2.75
N LEU A 209 -18.69 11.81 2.13
CA LEU A 209 -17.39 11.21 1.82
C LEU A 209 -16.86 11.69 0.45
N SER A 210 -15.65 12.24 0.45
CA SER A 210 -14.86 12.44 -0.78
C SER A 210 -14.00 11.21 -1.08
N LEU A 211 -14.02 10.72 -2.31
CA LEU A 211 -13.14 9.66 -2.79
C LEU A 211 -12.27 10.22 -3.93
N ASP A 212 -10.96 10.18 -3.73
CA ASP A 212 -9.97 10.73 -4.64
C ASP A 212 -8.99 9.64 -5.05
N PHE A 213 -8.60 9.65 -6.33
CA PHE A 213 -7.64 8.70 -6.88
C PHE A 213 -6.39 9.43 -7.37
N VAL A 214 -5.23 8.84 -7.15
CA VAL A 214 -3.97 9.27 -7.78
C VAL A 214 -3.56 8.22 -8.79
N LYS A 215 -3.34 8.64 -10.04
CA LYS A 215 -2.81 7.82 -11.12
C LYS A 215 -1.35 8.19 -11.34
N ALA A 216 -0.44 7.23 -11.24
CA ALA A 216 0.94 7.46 -11.65
C ALA A 216 1.04 7.52 -13.17
N GLU A 217 1.79 8.49 -13.70
CA GLU A 217 1.95 8.67 -15.15
C GLU A 217 2.45 7.42 -15.87
N ARG A 218 3.39 6.69 -15.26
CA ARG A 218 3.97 5.47 -15.85
C ARG A 218 3.18 4.19 -15.54
N SER A 219 2.05 4.26 -14.85
CA SER A 219 1.17 3.12 -14.55
C SER A 219 0.12 2.87 -15.66
N THR A 220 0.50 3.08 -16.92
CA THR A 220 -0.39 3.07 -18.09
C THR A 220 -1.16 1.75 -18.23
N PHE A 221 -0.52 0.62 -17.94
CA PHE A 221 -1.13 -0.70 -18.01
C PHE A 221 -2.26 -0.89 -16.97
N ARG A 222 -2.06 -0.46 -15.72
CA ARG A 222 -3.09 -0.59 -14.67
C ARG A 222 -4.33 0.22 -15.01
N TRP A 223 -4.13 1.40 -15.59
CA TRP A 223 -5.19 2.36 -15.94
C TRP A 223 -5.67 2.26 -17.40
N GLY A 224 -5.22 1.23 -18.13
CA GLY A 224 -5.62 0.98 -19.52
C GLY A 224 -7.05 0.43 -19.58
N GLY A 225 -8.04 1.31 -19.74
CA GLY A 225 -9.44 0.94 -19.95
C GLY A 225 -10.44 1.98 -19.45
N PRO A 226 -11.75 1.63 -19.36
CA PRO A 226 -12.83 2.58 -19.05
C PRO A 226 -12.84 3.06 -17.60
N ASP A 227 -12.04 2.49 -16.71
CA ASP A 227 -12.21 2.68 -15.26
C ASP A 227 -11.92 4.13 -14.83
N GLU A 228 -10.95 4.81 -15.44
CA GLU A 228 -10.70 6.23 -15.16
C GLU A 228 -11.90 7.09 -15.53
N ALA A 229 -12.48 6.86 -16.71
CA ALA A 229 -13.66 7.58 -17.18
C ALA A 229 -14.88 7.27 -16.31
N ALA A 230 -15.05 6.02 -15.86
CA ALA A 230 -16.12 5.62 -14.97
C ALA A 230 -15.98 6.22 -13.56
N ILE A 231 -14.76 6.30 -13.01
CA ILE A 231 -14.48 6.99 -11.74
C ILE A 231 -14.85 8.48 -11.85
N LYS A 232 -14.40 9.15 -12.92
CA LYS A 232 -14.74 10.56 -13.18
C LYS A 232 -16.25 10.76 -13.40
N GLY A 233 -16.89 9.86 -14.14
CA GLY A 233 -18.32 9.89 -14.41
C GLY A 233 -19.19 9.69 -13.16
N ALA A 234 -18.67 8.99 -12.14
CA ALA A 234 -19.29 8.89 -10.82
C ALA A 234 -19.03 10.12 -9.91
N GLY A 235 -18.39 11.17 -10.43
CA GLY A 235 -18.16 12.44 -9.73
C GLY A 235 -16.86 12.51 -8.91
N HIS A 236 -15.98 11.51 -9.03
CA HIS A 236 -14.71 11.46 -8.28
C HIS A 236 -13.56 12.08 -9.06
N ARG A 237 -12.54 12.55 -8.34
CA ARG A 237 -11.34 13.12 -8.96
C ARG A 237 -10.30 12.03 -9.18
N VAL A 238 -9.64 12.10 -10.34
CA VAL A 238 -8.43 11.33 -10.65
C VAL A 238 -7.32 12.31 -10.95
N HIS A 239 -6.31 12.34 -10.09
CA HIS A 239 -5.17 13.23 -10.16
C HIS A 239 -4.01 12.49 -10.85
N LEU A 240 -3.46 13.07 -11.91
CA LEU A 240 -2.26 12.54 -12.56
C LEU A 240 -1.03 12.99 -11.77
N LEU A 241 -0.19 12.04 -11.36
CA LEU A 241 1.10 12.31 -10.75
C LEU A 241 2.22 12.14 -11.79
N PRO A 242 2.79 13.25 -12.32
CA PRO A 242 3.83 13.20 -13.34
C PRO A 242 5.14 12.61 -12.80
N ASN A 243 5.97 12.07 -13.70
CA ASN A 243 7.29 11.52 -13.43
C ASN A 243 7.30 10.40 -12.36
N SER A 244 6.17 9.70 -12.20
CA SER A 244 5.99 8.72 -11.14
C SER A 244 5.70 7.34 -11.71
N GLY A 245 6.32 6.31 -11.11
CA GLY A 245 5.96 4.91 -11.31
C GLY A 245 4.98 4.46 -10.23
N HIS A 246 4.88 3.15 -10.03
CA HIS A 246 3.87 2.59 -9.13
C HIS A 246 4.06 2.99 -7.65
N TRP A 247 5.31 3.21 -7.22
CA TRP A 247 5.62 3.59 -5.83
C TRP A 247 5.54 5.11 -5.68
N VAL A 248 4.34 5.67 -5.89
CA VAL A 248 4.10 7.13 -5.97
C VAL A 248 4.69 7.96 -4.82
N HIS A 249 4.67 7.40 -3.61
CA HIS A 249 5.17 8.01 -2.38
C HIS A 249 6.71 8.00 -2.28
N SER A 250 7.39 7.24 -3.14
CA SER A 250 8.85 7.19 -3.26
C SER A 250 9.32 7.86 -4.55
N ASP A 251 8.59 7.68 -5.65
CA ASP A 251 9.00 8.14 -6.99
C ASP A 251 8.81 9.65 -7.17
N ASN A 252 7.70 10.21 -6.66
CA ASN A 252 7.46 11.66 -6.67
C ASN A 252 6.73 12.11 -5.39
N PRO A 253 7.41 12.06 -4.22
CA PRO A 253 6.79 12.40 -2.93
C PRO A 253 6.32 13.85 -2.87
N LEU A 254 7.02 14.79 -3.52
CA LEU A 254 6.64 16.20 -3.52
C LEU A 254 5.39 16.47 -4.35
N GLY A 255 5.30 15.91 -5.56
CA GLY A 255 4.08 16.04 -6.37
C GLY A 255 2.89 15.36 -5.69
N LEU A 256 3.11 14.21 -5.04
CA LEU A 256 2.07 13.54 -4.27
C LEU A 256 1.62 14.39 -3.08
N TYR A 257 2.57 15.01 -2.37
CA TYR A 257 2.28 15.96 -1.29
C TYR A 257 1.39 17.11 -1.79
N ASP A 258 1.76 17.75 -2.91
CA ASP A 258 1.01 18.87 -3.47
C ASP A 258 -0.43 18.51 -3.84
N ILE A 259 -0.64 17.31 -4.40
CA ILE A 259 -1.98 16.77 -4.72
C ILE A 259 -2.82 16.58 -3.45
N LEU A 260 -2.20 16.05 -2.38
CA LEU A 260 -2.88 15.71 -1.13
C LEU A 260 -3.10 16.92 -0.22
N ALA A 261 -2.25 17.94 -0.30
CA ALA A 261 -2.18 19.11 0.57
C ALA A 261 -3.53 19.79 0.85
N PRO A 262 -4.44 19.99 -0.13
CA PRO A 262 -5.74 20.60 0.12
C PRO A 262 -6.60 19.86 1.15
N SER A 263 -6.36 18.57 1.36
CA SER A 263 -7.07 17.72 2.34
C SER A 263 -6.74 18.07 3.79
N PHE A 264 -5.59 18.70 4.03
CA PHE A 264 -5.03 18.94 5.36
C PHE A 264 -5.12 20.40 5.82
N GLY A 265 -5.65 21.29 4.98
CA GLY A 265 -5.82 22.72 5.26
C GLY A 265 -4.72 23.59 4.65
N ARG A 266 -4.48 24.77 5.22
CA ARG A 266 -3.40 25.65 4.77
C ARG A 266 -2.07 25.06 5.23
N SER A 267 -1.22 24.69 4.28
CA SER A 267 0.17 24.29 4.54
C SER A 267 0.90 25.42 5.24
N SER A 268 1.71 25.11 6.27
CA SER A 268 2.82 26.00 6.61
C SER A 268 3.74 26.05 5.40
N ASP A 269 4.08 27.26 4.95
CA ASP A 269 4.68 27.53 3.64
C ASP A 269 5.99 26.72 3.43
N LEU A 270 5.95 25.67 2.60
CA LEU A 270 7.07 24.75 2.31
C LEU A 270 8.23 25.41 1.54
N LYS A 271 8.12 26.70 1.19
CA LYS A 271 9.21 27.47 0.57
C LYS A 271 10.51 27.41 1.38
N GLN A 272 10.43 27.21 2.70
CA GLN A 272 11.60 27.04 3.56
C GLN A 272 12.37 25.73 3.29
N TRP A 273 11.70 24.65 2.85
CA TRP A 273 12.33 23.36 2.57
C TRP A 273 13.02 23.30 1.20
N ARG A 274 12.46 24.01 0.20
CA ARG A 274 13.06 24.16 -1.14
C ARG A 274 14.48 24.72 -1.10
N SER A 275 14.81 25.53 -0.09
CA SER A 275 16.13 26.12 0.10
C SER A 275 17.12 25.20 0.82
N SER A 276 16.65 24.20 1.57
CA SER A 276 17.50 23.33 2.39
C SER A 276 17.82 21.98 1.74
N ALA A 277 16.92 21.46 0.89
CA ALA A 277 17.11 20.16 0.22
C ALA A 277 18.02 20.22 -1.03
N VAL A 278 18.39 21.43 -1.49
CA VAL A 278 19.34 21.64 -2.59
C VAL A 278 20.79 21.72 -2.08
N LEU A 279 21.01 21.64 -0.77
CA LEU A 279 22.34 21.83 -0.15
C LEU A 279 22.92 20.58 0.54
N HIS A 280 22.34 19.39 0.36
CA HIS A 280 22.91 18.12 0.84
C HIS A 280 22.79 16.98 -0.17
#